data_AF-A0AAV8BUF6-F1
#
_entry.id   AF-A0AAV8BUF6-F1
#
_cell.length_a   1.000
_cell.length_b   1.000
_cell.length_c   1.000
_cell.angle_alpha   90.00
_cell.angle_beta   90.00
_cell.angle_gamma   90.00
#
_symmetry.space_group_name_H-M   'P 1'
#
loop_
_entity.id
_entity.type
_entity.pdbx_description
1 polymer ?
#
loop_
_entity_poly.entity_id
_entity_poly.type
_entity_poly.pdbx_seq_one_letter_code
_entity_poly.pdbx_strand_id
1 'polypeptide(L)'
;MASSPPADSVARLMGFFRTLGILKSPPPIADRQDFFSDVIRSLLSVDLVEPGHIICTLTVNPTVANPYNTLHGGVVASVAEAMTLACAKTVAGDKDFFLGEMSTSYLSAARIDTGSSLLAGFYPSINSFFLVGGLLSFYV
;
A
#
# COMPACT_ATOMS: atom_id res chain seq x y z
N MET A 1 30.36 -25.78 -7.87
CA MET A 1 30.95 -24.70 -7.06
C MET A 1 30.64 -23.40 -7.79
N ALA A 2 29.67 -22.61 -7.33
CA ALA A 2 29.30 -21.37 -8.02
C ALA A 2 30.46 -20.36 -7.92
N SER A 3 30.85 -19.73 -9.04
CA SER A 3 31.87 -18.69 -9.05
C SER A 3 31.40 -17.47 -8.26
N SER A 4 32.31 -16.79 -7.56
CA SER A 4 31.99 -15.57 -6.83
C SER A 4 31.49 -14.50 -7.82
N PRO A 5 30.44 -13.74 -7.46
CA PRO A 5 29.92 -12.69 -8.33
C PRO A 5 30.99 -11.61 -8.59
N PRO A 6 30.98 -10.96 -9.77
CA PRO A 6 31.91 -9.88 -10.09
C PRO A 6 31.84 -8.74 -9.07
N ALA A 7 32.99 -8.16 -8.72
CA ALA A 7 33.08 -7.08 -7.73
C ALA A 7 32.18 -5.88 -8.06
N ASP A 8 32.06 -5.54 -9.34
CA ASP A 8 31.19 -4.45 -9.81
C ASP A 8 29.70 -4.71 -9.54
N SER A 9 29.24 -5.95 -9.74
CA SER A 9 27.86 -6.33 -9.45
C SER A 9 27.55 -6.22 -7.96
N VAL A 10 28.50 -6.62 -7.10
CA VAL A 10 28.40 -6.47 -5.65
C VAL A 10 28.36 -4.98 -5.28
N ALA A 11 29.24 -4.16 -5.84
CA ALA A 11 29.28 -2.73 -5.57
C ALA A 11 27.96 -2.02 -5.96
N ARG A 12 27.39 -2.36 -7.13
CA ARG A 12 26.10 -1.81 -7.59
C ARG A 12 24.95 -2.23 -6.67
N LEU A 13 24.90 -3.49 -6.27
CA LEU A 13 23.89 -4.00 -5.33
C LEU A 13 23.99 -3.31 -3.96
N MET A 14 25.20 -3.17 -3.42
CA MET A 14 25.42 -2.47 -2.15
C MET A 14 25.08 -0.99 -2.25
N GLY A 15 25.35 -0.35 -3.39
CA GLY A 15 24.90 1.01 -3.68
C GLY A 15 23.38 1.12 -3.68
N PHE A 16 22.68 0.18 -4.33
CA PHE A 16 21.22 0.11 -4.32
C PHE A 16 20.65 -0.02 -2.89
N PHE A 17 21.18 -0.93 -2.07
CA PHE A 17 20.73 -1.07 -0.68
C PHE A 17 20.98 0.18 0.19
N ARG A 18 22.08 0.91 -0.05
CA ARG A 18 22.31 2.21 0.60
C ARG A 18 21.25 3.23 0.18
N THR A 19 20.92 3.30 -1.11
CA THR A 19 19.88 4.19 -1.62
C THR A 19 18.50 3.87 -1.05
N LEU A 20 18.17 2.59 -0.89
CA LEU A 20 16.95 2.16 -0.21
C LEU A 20 16.93 2.47 1.30
N GLY A 21 18.07 2.86 1.88
CA GLY A 21 18.17 3.13 3.31
C GLY A 21 18.16 1.87 4.18
N ILE A 22 18.29 0.66 3.61
CA ILE A 22 18.32 -0.62 4.35
C ILE A 22 19.46 -0.65 5.37
N LEU A 23 20.55 0.06 5.11
CA LEU A 23 21.69 0.16 6.01
C LEU A 23 21.55 1.26 7.08
N LYS A 24 20.42 1.98 7.13
CA LYS A 24 20.12 2.99 8.14
C LYS A 24 19.16 2.40 9.17
N SER A 25 19.40 2.69 10.44
CA SER A 25 18.45 2.38 11.49
C SER A 25 17.16 3.19 11.27
N PRO A 26 15.98 2.59 11.45
CA PRO A 26 14.73 3.34 11.43
C PRO A 26 14.71 4.37 12.57
N PRO A 27 13.91 5.44 12.45
CA PRO A 27 13.76 6.40 13.53
C PRO A 27 13.14 5.72 14.77
N PRO A 28 13.46 6.13 16.00
CA PRO A 28 12.97 5.46 17.22
C PRO A 28 11.44 5.37 17.34
N ILE A 29 10.71 6.28 16.69
CA ILE A 29 9.24 6.25 16.66
C ILE A 29 8.69 5.02 15.92
N ALA A 30 9.48 4.41 15.03
CA ALA A 30 9.11 3.22 14.28
C ALA A 30 9.01 1.96 15.18
N ASP A 31 9.62 1.99 16.37
CA ASP A 31 9.50 0.89 17.35
C ASP A 31 8.14 0.89 18.06
N ARG A 32 7.33 1.94 17.87
CA ARG A 32 5.98 2.00 18.43
C ARG A 32 5.09 0.95 17.78
N GLN A 33 4.31 0.26 18.60
CA GLN A 33 3.25 -0.63 18.11
C GLN A 33 2.33 0.12 17.13
N ASP A 34 1.92 -0.58 16.07
CA ASP A 34 1.04 -0.09 15.00
C ASP A 34 1.57 1.12 14.22
N PHE A 35 2.85 1.49 14.35
CA PHE A 35 3.44 2.63 13.63
C PHE A 35 3.16 2.58 12.12
N PHE A 36 3.41 1.43 11.48
CA PHE A 36 3.15 1.27 10.04
C PHE A 36 1.66 1.37 9.71
N SER A 37 0.79 0.77 10.52
CA SER A 37 -0.66 0.86 10.33
C SER A 37 -1.16 2.30 10.48
N ASP A 38 -0.59 3.07 11.42
CA ASP A 38 -0.92 4.48 11.61
C ASP A 38 -0.46 5.34 10.42
N VAL A 39 0.73 5.06 9.88
CA VAL A 39 1.21 5.71 8.65
C VAL A 39 0.22 5.44 7.52
N ILE A 40 -0.17 4.18 7.28
CA ILE A 40 -1.12 3.83 6.20
C ILE A 40 -2.49 4.49 6.42
N ARG A 41 -3.03 4.45 7.64
CA ARG A 41 -4.30 5.10 7.98
C ARG A 41 -4.24 6.61 7.79
N SER A 42 -3.11 7.25 8.07
CA SER A 42 -2.94 8.70 7.89
C SER A 42 -3.05 9.15 6.41
N LEU A 43 -2.90 8.21 5.46
CA LEU A 43 -3.07 8.49 4.04
C LEU A 43 -4.54 8.43 3.60
N LEU A 44 -5.41 7.83 4.40
CA LEU A 44 -6.80 7.54 4.06
C LEU A 44 -7.75 8.53 4.73
N SER A 45 -8.65 9.09 3.93
CA SER A 45 -9.85 9.78 4.39
C SER A 45 -11.05 8.87 4.11
N VAL A 46 -11.82 8.54 5.14
CA VAL A 46 -12.99 7.65 4.99
C VAL A 46 -14.16 8.46 4.43
N ASP A 47 -14.69 8.00 3.29
CA ASP A 47 -15.81 8.66 2.60
C ASP A 47 -17.14 7.94 2.88
N LEU A 48 -17.13 6.60 2.92
CA LEU A 48 -18.32 5.77 3.18
C LEU A 48 -17.95 4.49 3.93
N VAL A 49 -18.80 4.09 4.87
CA VAL A 49 -18.72 2.81 5.57
C VAL A 49 -20.09 2.14 5.59
N GLU A 50 -20.17 0.96 5.00
CA GLU A 50 -21.32 0.08 4.96
C GLU A 50 -20.88 -1.37 5.30
N PRO A 51 -21.81 -2.25 5.71
CA PRO A 51 -21.49 -3.66 5.90
C PRO A 51 -20.94 -4.29 4.61
N GLY A 52 -19.67 -4.70 4.62
CA GLY A 52 -18.99 -5.31 3.48
C GLY A 52 -18.53 -4.32 2.40
N HIS A 53 -18.60 -3.01 2.65
CA HIS A 53 -18.27 -2.00 1.64
C HIS A 53 -17.71 -0.73 2.29
N ILE A 54 -16.50 -0.33 1.91
CA ILE A 54 -15.85 0.89 2.40
C ILE A 54 -15.28 1.64 1.20
N ILE A 55 -15.50 2.96 1.18
CA ILE A 55 -14.88 3.88 0.22
C ILE A 55 -14.00 4.84 1.00
N CYS A 56 -12.75 4.98 0.55
CA CYS A 56 -11.81 5.95 1.09
C CYS A 56 -11.11 6.71 -0.04
N THR A 57 -10.72 7.93 0.28
CA THR A 57 -9.83 8.77 -0.51
C THR A 57 -8.40 8.58 -0.02
N LEU A 58 -7.49 8.19 -0.91
CA LEU A 58 -6.07 8.05 -0.62
C LEU A 58 -5.28 9.28 -1.08
N THR A 59 -4.48 9.84 -0.17
CA THR A 59 -3.57 10.95 -0.44
C THR A 59 -2.20 10.42 -0.88
N VAL A 60 -1.77 10.79 -2.09
CA VAL A 60 -0.41 10.48 -2.59
C VAL A 60 0.49 11.68 -2.33
N ASN A 61 1.46 11.51 -1.42
CA ASN A 61 2.43 12.54 -1.08
C ASN A 61 3.87 12.04 -1.32
N PRO A 62 4.88 12.93 -1.29
CA PRO A 62 6.27 12.53 -1.52
C PRO A 62 6.83 11.46 -0.57
N THR A 63 6.30 11.35 0.66
CA THR A 63 6.84 10.39 1.65
C THR A 63 6.44 8.95 1.36
N VAL A 64 5.40 8.74 0.55
CA VAL A 64 4.90 7.41 0.15
C VAL A 64 5.15 7.09 -1.32
N ALA A 65 5.89 7.94 -2.01
CA ALA A 65 6.25 7.76 -3.39
C ALA A 65 7.57 6.99 -3.56
N ASN A 66 7.70 6.32 -4.70
CA ASN A 66 8.95 5.73 -5.16
C ASN A 66 9.81 6.78 -5.89
N PRO A 67 11.05 6.45 -6.29
CA PRO A 67 11.95 7.37 -7.01
C PRO A 67 11.44 7.86 -8.37
N TYR A 68 10.37 7.28 -8.93
CA TYR A 68 9.71 7.74 -10.16
C TYR A 68 8.59 8.75 -9.90
N ASN A 69 8.47 9.25 -8.65
CA ASN A 69 7.41 10.15 -8.18
C ASN A 69 6.00 9.57 -8.37
N THR A 70 5.88 8.25 -8.21
CA THR A 70 4.60 7.56 -8.19
C THR A 70 4.41 6.80 -6.89
N LEU A 71 3.17 6.52 -6.49
CA LEU A 71 2.86 5.79 -5.26
C LEU A 71 3.65 4.47 -5.20
N HIS A 72 4.33 4.23 -4.07
CA HIS A 72 5.15 3.04 -3.88
C HIS A 72 4.27 1.78 -3.87
N GLY A 73 4.66 0.74 -4.60
CA GLY A 73 3.84 -0.48 -4.72
C GLY A 73 3.54 -1.15 -3.37
N GLY A 74 4.52 -1.18 -2.47
CA GLY A 74 4.29 -1.65 -1.10
C GLY A 74 3.23 -0.86 -0.32
N VAL A 75 3.10 0.45 -0.57
CA VAL A 75 2.06 1.28 0.06
C VAL A 75 0.69 0.93 -0.49
N VAL A 76 0.58 0.69 -1.81
CA VAL A 76 -0.67 0.19 -2.43
C VAL A 76 -1.11 -1.12 -1.77
N ALA A 77 -0.20 -2.08 -1.61
CA ALA A 77 -0.48 -3.36 -0.96
C ALA A 77 -0.93 -3.18 0.50
N SER A 78 -0.25 -2.34 1.29
CA SER A 78 -0.63 -2.10 2.68
C SER A 78 -1.97 -1.37 2.83
N VAL A 79 -2.30 -0.44 1.93
CA VAL A 79 -3.64 0.18 1.89
C VAL A 79 -4.70 -0.87 1.56
N ALA A 80 -4.44 -1.76 0.60
CA ALA A 80 -5.34 -2.86 0.24
C ALA A 80 -5.64 -3.75 1.45
N GLU A 81 -4.59 -4.21 2.14
CA GLU A 81 -4.72 -4.99 3.37
C GLU A 81 -5.57 -4.26 4.44
N ALA A 82 -5.26 -2.99 4.71
CA ALA A 82 -5.98 -2.22 5.73
C ALA A 82 -7.48 -2.08 5.39
N MET A 83 -7.80 -1.81 4.12
CA MET A 83 -9.17 -1.69 3.64
C MET A 83 -9.92 -3.02 3.66
N THR A 84 -9.27 -4.13 3.27
CA THR A 84 -9.86 -5.47 3.33
C THR A 84 -10.17 -5.88 4.77
N LEU A 85 -9.25 -5.68 5.72
CA LEU A 85 -9.48 -5.99 7.12
C LEU A 85 -10.57 -5.11 7.73
N ALA A 86 -10.59 -3.81 7.40
CA ALA A 86 -11.65 -2.90 7.84
C ALA A 86 -13.03 -3.34 7.30
N CYS A 87 -13.10 -3.70 6.02
CA CYS A 87 -14.33 -4.21 5.40
C CYS A 87 -14.80 -5.53 6.04
N ALA A 88 -13.89 -6.47 6.27
CA ALA A 88 -14.22 -7.73 6.96
C ALA A 88 -14.80 -7.47 8.37
N LYS A 89 -14.26 -6.48 9.09
CA LYS A 89 -14.78 -6.08 10.40
C LYS A 89 -16.20 -5.53 10.34
N THR A 90 -16.60 -4.83 9.27
CA THR A 90 -17.97 -4.29 9.17
C THR A 90 -19.04 -5.37 9.01
N VAL A 91 -18.67 -6.59 8.56
CA VAL A 91 -19.60 -7.73 8.46
C VAL A 91 -19.51 -8.70 9.62
N ALA A 92 -18.31 -8.93 10.15
CA ALA A 92 -18.07 -10.02 11.08
C ALA A 92 -18.01 -9.60 12.55
N GLY A 93 -18.05 -8.29 12.82
CA GLY A 93 -18.02 -7.69 14.15
C GLY A 93 -16.64 -7.77 14.80
N ASP A 94 -16.61 -7.96 16.12
CA ASP A 94 -15.39 -7.92 16.95
C ASP A 94 -14.55 -9.21 16.90
N LYS A 95 -14.60 -9.95 15.79
CA LYS A 95 -13.73 -11.10 15.61
C LYS A 95 -12.35 -10.63 15.15
N ASP A 96 -11.32 -11.34 15.60
CA ASP A 96 -9.96 -11.11 15.11
C ASP A 96 -9.79 -11.71 13.71
N PHE A 97 -9.14 -10.94 12.85
CA PHE A 97 -8.81 -11.33 11.48
C PHE A 97 -7.33 -11.18 11.24
N PHE A 98 -6.79 -12.10 10.44
CA PHE A 98 -5.46 -11.98 9.86
C PHE A 98 -5.59 -12.14 8.34
N LEU A 99 -4.76 -11.43 7.60
CA LEU A 99 -4.69 -11.59 6.16
C LEU A 99 -3.89 -12.86 5.84
N GLY A 100 -4.56 -13.89 5.32
CA GLY A 100 -3.90 -15.14 4.92
C GLY A 100 -3.13 -15.00 3.61
N GLU A 101 -3.78 -14.45 2.58
CA GLU A 101 -3.20 -14.20 1.27
C GLU A 101 -3.80 -12.94 0.64
N MET A 102 -3.04 -12.29 -0.24
CA MET A 102 -3.50 -11.15 -1.02
C MET A 102 -2.79 -11.12 -2.38
N SER A 103 -3.56 -10.82 -3.42
CA SER A 103 -3.06 -10.55 -4.76
C SER A 103 -3.38 -9.11 -5.13
N THR A 104 -2.41 -8.40 -5.74
CA THR A 104 -2.55 -7.00 -6.13
C THR A 104 -2.07 -6.81 -7.56
N SER A 105 -2.95 -6.29 -8.42
CA SER A 105 -2.64 -5.95 -9.81
C SER A 105 -2.43 -4.45 -9.95
N TYR A 106 -1.30 -4.05 -10.53
CA TYR A 106 -0.93 -2.64 -10.75
C TYR A 106 -1.31 -2.23 -12.18
N LEU A 107 -2.44 -1.54 -12.33
CA LEU A 107 -2.97 -1.17 -13.65
C LEU A 107 -2.44 0.16 -14.18
N SER A 108 -2.19 1.12 -13.29
CA SER A 108 -1.68 2.45 -13.64
C SER A 108 -0.91 3.05 -12.47
N ALA A 109 -0.03 4.01 -12.77
CA ALA A 109 0.76 4.70 -11.76
C ALA A 109 0.06 5.98 -11.27
N ALA A 110 -0.02 6.15 -9.95
CA ALA A 110 -0.52 7.38 -9.34
C ALA A 110 0.63 8.34 -9.03
N ARG A 111 0.63 9.55 -9.60
CA ARG A 111 1.71 10.54 -9.43
C ARG A 111 1.43 11.48 -8.25
N ILE A 112 2.49 12.05 -7.68
CA ILE A 112 2.42 13.02 -6.56
C ILE A 112 1.72 14.35 -6.97
N ASP A 113 1.88 14.77 -8.23
CA ASP A 113 1.51 16.12 -8.71
C ASP A 113 0.14 16.19 -9.40
N THR A 114 -0.47 15.04 -9.66
CA THR A 114 -1.90 15.01 -9.95
C THR A 114 -2.58 15.14 -8.60
N GLY A 115 -3.39 16.19 -8.37
CA GLY A 115 -4.19 16.41 -7.15
C GLY A 115 -5.24 15.31 -6.93
N SER A 116 -4.77 14.07 -6.90
CA SER A 116 -5.50 12.83 -7.10
C SER A 116 -5.72 12.22 -5.75
N SER A 117 -6.84 12.61 -5.15
CA SER A 117 -7.65 11.71 -4.35
C SER A 117 -7.90 10.44 -5.17
N LEU A 118 -7.28 9.32 -4.80
CA LEU A 118 -7.62 8.03 -5.41
C LEU A 118 -8.77 7.44 -4.63
N LEU A 119 -9.81 6.99 -5.32
CA LEU A 119 -10.86 6.23 -4.68
C LEU A 119 -10.34 4.80 -4.50
N ALA A 120 -10.23 4.40 -3.23
CA ALA A 120 -9.97 3.03 -2.83
C ALA A 120 -11.31 2.40 -2.44
N GLY A 121 -11.72 1.40 -3.21
CA GLY A 121 -12.93 0.61 -2.96
C GLY A 121 -12.57 -0.87 -2.84
N PHE A 122 -13.23 -1.57 -1.91
CA PHE A 122 -13.10 -3.02 -1.77
C PHE A 122 -14.48 -3.67 -1.86
N TYR A 123 -14.60 -4.63 -2.79
CA TYR A 123 -15.83 -5.40 -3.00
C TYR A 123 -15.57 -6.89 -2.70
N PRO A 124 -16.22 -7.45 -1.66
CA PRO A 124 -15.99 -8.83 -1.25
C PRO A 124 -16.48 -9.87 -2.25
N SER A 125 -17.38 -9.51 -3.19
CA SER A 125 -17.92 -10.44 -4.20
C SER A 125 -16.91 -10.90 -5.24
N ILE A 126 -15.78 -10.21 -5.39
CA ILE A 126 -14.78 -10.46 -6.45
C ILE A 126 -13.34 -10.53 -5.91
N ASN A 127 -13.12 -10.55 -4.59
CA ASN A 127 -11.78 -10.55 -3.96
C ASN A 127 -10.80 -9.51 -4.55
N SER A 128 -11.32 -8.39 -5.05
CA SER A 128 -10.53 -7.44 -5.83
C SER A 128 -10.45 -6.10 -5.12
N PHE A 129 -9.23 -5.60 -4.97
CA PHE A 129 -8.91 -4.27 -4.49
C PHE A 129 -8.54 -3.38 -5.68
N PHE A 130 -9.19 -2.23 -5.80
CA PHE A 130 -8.94 -1.28 -6.88
C PHE A 130 -8.45 0.05 -6.33
N LEU A 131 -7.38 0.56 -6.93
CA LEU A 131 -6.86 1.89 -6.71
C LEU A 131 -7.14 2.70 -7.98
N VAL A 132 -8.25 3.43 -8.02
CA VAL A 132 -8.71 4.13 -9.24
C VAL A 132 -8.48 5.63 -9.09
N GLY A 133 -7.68 6.19 -9.99
CA GLY A 133 -7.62 7.63 -10.23
C GLY A 133 -8.70 8.04 -11.22
N GLY A 134 -9.73 8.73 -10.73
CA GLY A 134 -10.87 9.21 -11.52
C GLY A 134 -11.92 8.13 -11.79
N LEU A 135 -13.11 8.30 -11.19
CA LEU A 135 -14.35 7.55 -11.39
C LEU A 135 -14.40 6.61 -12.63
N LEU A 136 -14.67 5.31 -12.44
CA LEU A 136 -15.85 4.65 -13.03
C LEU A 136 -16.05 3.19 -12.54
N SER A 137 -17.34 2.83 -12.53
CA SER A 137 -17.97 1.58 -12.14
C SER A 137 -17.49 0.29 -12.80
N PHE A 138 -17.83 -0.80 -12.10
CA PHE A 138 -17.89 -2.21 -12.48
C PHE A 138 -18.12 -2.51 -13.96
N TYR A 139 -17.50 -3.59 -14.44
CA TYR A 139 -18.16 -4.51 -15.36
C TYR A 139 -17.74 -5.97 -15.11
N VAL A 140 -18.71 -6.85 -15.40
CA VAL A 140 -18.84 -8.30 -15.17
C VAL A 140 -17.58 -9.13 -15.40
#